data_AF-A0AAE1CJ26-F1
#
_entry.id   AF-A0AAE1CJ26-F1
#
_cell.length_a   1.000
_cell.length_b   1.000
_cell.length_c   1.000
_cell.angle_alpha   90.00
_cell.angle_beta   90.00
_cell.angle_gamma   90.00
#
_symmetry.space_group_name_H-M   'P 1'
#
loop_
_entity.id
_entity.type
_entity.pdbx_description
1 polymer ?
#
loop_
_entity_poly.entity_id
_entity_poly.type
_entity_poly.pdbx_seq_one_letter_code
_entity_poly.pdbx_strand_id
1 'polypeptide(L)'
;MAASIAQFCVKFLPKRLQLMHQQTSCWLWRRGRGKITHTHFSSSSSLNQPKQLKHVINYQRTRAEVARALRKKQNFLHHEMVDKHRASPLQSGTEQVSEEKGEGAPREYRYVMPEFLPNPDFQYRDKVLEKMERRDMLRRRAVIDIPEFYVGSIMAVTVSDPYSSGKTNRFVGICIDRGGRGLKAYFVLRNVVDGLGVEVMYEMYNPTVHSIQVLRLEKRLDDQLYYLRNAPLEHSTFSFDMQPVTLPRDVPVPVNTTKVKLNPKPWEYRWERFNLKGIEPLPLTPKMEKGIKEHAKPWEDYDLMLKYRQTVNEDEERSIMAEVYQENTRIDAGRKSSRAVLRRKK
;
A
#
# COMPACT_ATOMS: atom_id res chain seq x y z
N MET A 1 -29.88 14.53 -62.44
CA MET A 1 -30.01 15.80 -63.19
C MET A 1 -30.96 16.71 -62.42
N ALA A 2 -30.61 18.00 -62.30
CA ALA A 2 -31.27 19.11 -61.55
C ALA A 2 -31.18 18.99 -60.01
N ALA A 3 -30.41 19.77 -59.22
CA ALA A 3 -30.35 21.24 -59.03
C ALA A 3 -31.69 21.79 -58.48
N SER A 4 -31.83 22.64 -57.46
CA SER A 4 -30.97 23.47 -56.59
C SER A 4 -31.91 24.12 -55.53
N ILE A 5 -31.38 25.02 -54.67
CA ILE A 5 -32.07 26.04 -53.84
C ILE A 5 -32.51 25.55 -52.45
N ALA A 6 -32.29 26.23 -51.32
CA ALA A 6 -31.37 27.28 -50.90
C ALA A 6 -31.50 27.44 -49.36
N GLN A 7 -30.38 27.79 -48.72
CA GLN A 7 -30.25 28.79 -47.65
C GLN A 7 -31.29 28.81 -46.50
N PHE A 8 -30.82 28.50 -45.27
CA PHE A 8 -31.04 29.40 -44.15
C PHE A 8 -29.83 29.35 -43.20
N CYS A 9 -28.93 30.31 -43.41
CA CYS A 9 -27.98 30.79 -42.42
C CYS A 9 -28.54 32.13 -41.95
N VAL A 10 -28.64 32.37 -40.64
CA VAL A 10 -28.45 33.70 -40.02
C VAL A 10 -28.36 33.54 -38.50
N LYS A 11 -27.13 33.74 -38.01
CA LYS A 11 -26.71 34.62 -36.91
C LYS A 11 -27.52 34.57 -35.60
N PHE A 12 -26.88 34.16 -34.51
CA PHE A 12 -26.84 34.99 -33.29
C PHE A 12 -25.57 34.70 -32.47
N LEU A 13 -24.53 35.48 -32.79
CA LEU A 13 -23.48 35.91 -31.88
C LEU A 13 -23.32 37.41 -32.19
N PRO A 14 -23.31 38.29 -31.19
CA PRO A 14 -22.07 39.03 -30.95
C PRO A 14 -21.79 39.38 -29.47
N LYS A 15 -20.51 39.27 -29.06
CA LYS A 15 -19.55 40.34 -28.67
C LYS A 15 -19.99 41.23 -27.48
N ARG A 16 -19.20 41.39 -26.42
CA ARG A 16 -17.92 42.15 -26.36
C ARG A 16 -17.21 41.84 -25.02
N LEU A 17 -15.89 41.54 -25.01
CA LEU A 17 -14.75 42.47 -24.82
C LEU A 17 -14.82 43.22 -23.46
N GLN A 18 -13.80 43.21 -22.59
CA GLN A 18 -12.44 43.64 -22.87
C GLN A 18 -11.46 43.22 -21.75
N LEU A 19 -10.32 42.65 -22.15
CA LEU A 19 -8.95 43.03 -21.76
C LEU A 19 -8.63 43.34 -20.28
N MET A 20 -7.70 42.57 -19.71
CA MET A 20 -6.46 43.18 -19.21
C MET A 20 -5.28 42.20 -19.23
N HIS A 21 -4.15 42.78 -19.65
CA HIS A 21 -2.88 42.18 -20.02
C HIS A 21 -1.94 42.25 -18.82
N GLN A 22 -1.06 41.25 -18.69
CA GLN A 22 0.28 41.29 -18.08
C GLN A 22 0.47 41.93 -16.68
N GLN A 23 1.07 41.17 -15.76
CA GLN A 23 2.49 41.38 -15.39
C GLN A 23 2.98 40.32 -14.41
N THR A 24 4.18 39.84 -14.73
CA THR A 24 5.19 39.19 -13.89
C THR A 24 5.41 39.92 -12.56
N SER A 25 5.76 39.19 -11.48
CA SER A 25 7.01 39.40 -10.70
C SER A 25 7.03 38.62 -9.39
N CYS A 26 8.14 37.90 -9.22
CA CYS A 26 8.70 37.36 -8.00
C CYS A 26 9.21 38.48 -7.06
N TRP A 27 8.94 38.44 -5.75
CA TRP A 27 9.72 39.14 -4.70
C TRP A 27 9.56 38.38 -3.36
N LEU A 28 10.56 37.62 -2.91
CA LEU A 28 11.60 38.03 -1.95
C LEU A 28 11.05 38.80 -0.73
N TRP A 29 10.91 38.10 0.41
CA TRP A 29 10.71 38.75 1.70
C TRP A 29 12.07 39.08 2.34
N ARG A 30 12.40 40.38 2.33
CA ARG A 30 13.51 40.99 3.08
C ARG A 30 13.04 41.33 4.50
N ARG A 31 13.89 41.00 5.48
CA ARG A 31 13.78 41.42 6.89
C ARG A 31 13.79 42.94 7.02
N GLY A 32 12.88 43.48 7.86
CA GLY A 32 12.94 44.85 8.35
C GLY A 32 12.67 44.89 9.87
N ARG A 33 13.65 45.33 10.63
CA ARG A 33 13.54 45.64 12.07
C ARG A 33 12.87 46.99 12.23
N GLY A 34 11.89 47.10 13.14
CA GLY A 34 11.33 48.36 13.60
C GLY A 34 11.02 48.27 15.09
N LYS A 35 11.76 49.04 15.91
CA LYS A 35 11.53 49.22 17.34
C LYS A 35 10.33 50.16 17.51
N ILE A 36 9.40 49.79 18.39
CA ILE A 36 8.31 50.67 18.82
C ILE A 36 8.55 50.99 20.29
N THR A 37 8.83 52.26 20.56
CA THR A 37 8.82 52.86 21.90
C THR A 37 7.43 53.46 22.13
N HIS A 38 6.74 53.04 23.19
CA HIS A 38 5.61 53.81 23.72
C HIS A 38 5.85 54.18 25.18
N THR A 39 5.55 55.46 25.37
CA THR A 39 5.65 56.32 26.53
C THR A 39 4.69 55.94 27.65
N HIS A 40 5.15 56.20 28.87
CA HIS A 40 4.41 56.07 30.12
C HIS A 40 3.14 56.92 30.17
N PHE A 41 2.06 56.36 30.72
CA PHE A 41 1.02 57.14 31.36
C PHE A 41 0.75 56.55 32.75
N SER A 42 0.89 57.39 33.75
CA SER A 42 0.73 57.12 35.18
C SER A 42 -0.70 57.40 35.60
N SER A 43 -1.32 56.46 36.33
CA SER A 43 -2.46 56.76 37.19
C SER A 43 -2.37 55.93 38.46
N SER A 44 -2.31 56.67 39.55
CA SER A 44 -2.27 56.26 40.95
C SER A 44 -3.59 55.70 41.45
N SER A 45 -3.56 54.59 42.17
CA SER A 45 -4.47 54.33 43.30
C SER A 45 -3.90 53.24 44.20
N SER A 46 -3.67 53.61 45.45
CA SER A 46 -3.05 52.84 46.52
C SER A 46 -3.98 51.78 47.12
N LEU A 47 -3.49 50.56 47.35
CA LEU A 47 -3.91 49.71 48.47
C LEU A 47 -2.91 48.56 48.70
N ASN A 48 -2.22 48.62 49.85
CA ASN A 48 -1.55 47.58 50.64
C ASN A 48 -0.76 46.45 49.95
N GLN A 49 0.58 46.59 49.93
CA GLN A 49 1.53 45.52 49.64
C GLN A 49 1.91 44.73 50.91
N PRO A 50 1.83 43.39 50.94
CA PRO A 50 2.65 42.58 51.83
C PRO A 50 4.08 42.46 51.25
N LYS A 51 5.08 42.61 52.13
CA LYS A 51 6.53 42.58 51.82
C LYS A 51 6.90 41.32 51.02
N GLN A 52 7.23 41.49 49.74
CA GLN A 52 7.89 40.43 48.97
C GLN A 52 9.34 40.31 49.43
N LEU A 53 9.67 39.18 50.07
CA LEU A 53 11.05 38.71 50.24
C LEU A 53 11.71 38.62 48.86
N LYS A 54 12.61 39.56 48.56
CA LYS A 54 13.46 39.49 47.37
C LYS A 54 14.45 38.35 47.56
N HIS A 55 14.09 37.16 47.09
CA HIS A 55 15.01 36.05 46.95
C HIS A 55 16.02 36.43 45.85
N VAL A 56 17.20 36.91 46.24
CA VAL A 56 18.29 37.17 45.31
C VAL A 56 18.80 35.81 44.83
N ILE A 57 18.31 35.35 43.68
CA ILE A 57 18.84 34.16 43.02
C ILE A 57 20.17 34.57 42.39
N ASN A 58 21.26 34.09 42.97
CA ASN A 58 22.60 34.33 42.45
C ASN A 58 22.80 33.49 41.17
N TYR A 59 22.73 34.12 40.00
CA TYR A 59 22.82 33.47 38.68
C TYR A 59 24.27 33.21 38.23
N GLN A 60 25.10 32.65 39.12
CA GLN A 60 26.39 32.10 38.73
C GLN A 60 26.37 30.58 38.84
N ARG A 61 25.42 29.92 38.16
CA ARG A 61 25.59 28.50 37.84
C ARG A 61 26.64 28.41 36.75
N THR A 62 27.78 27.83 37.08
CA THR A 62 28.84 27.61 36.09
C THR A 62 28.29 26.77 34.94
N ARG A 63 28.82 26.98 33.72
CA ARG A 63 28.38 26.26 32.51
C ARG A 63 28.46 24.73 32.68
N ALA A 64 29.36 24.26 33.55
CA ALA A 64 29.50 22.86 33.95
C ALA A 64 28.35 22.33 34.83
N GLU A 65 27.74 23.19 35.63
CA GLU A 65 26.59 22.86 36.49
C GLU A 65 25.30 22.75 35.67
N VAL A 66 25.13 23.67 34.71
CA VAL A 66 24.04 23.60 33.72
C VAL A 66 24.20 22.36 32.83
N ALA A 67 25.43 22.02 32.43
CA ALA A 67 25.71 20.78 31.68
C ALA A 67 25.44 19.51 32.50
N ARG A 68 25.68 19.52 33.83
CA ARG A 68 25.31 18.42 34.73
C ARG A 68 23.80 18.28 34.90
N ALA A 69 23.06 19.39 34.98
CA ALA A 69 21.61 19.39 35.08
C ALA A 69 20.92 19.00 33.75
N LEU A 70 21.53 19.34 32.60
CA LEU A 70 21.04 19.01 31.26
C LEU A 70 21.51 17.64 30.75
N ARG A 71 22.46 16.97 31.43
CA ARG A 71 22.67 15.54 31.22
C ARG A 71 21.37 14.86 31.61
N LYS A 72 20.59 14.43 30.60
CA LYS A 72 19.55 13.42 30.78
C LYS A 72 20.16 12.37 31.69
N LYS A 73 19.66 12.23 32.92
CA LYS A 73 19.92 11.03 33.70
C LYS A 73 19.51 9.92 32.76
N GLN A 74 20.50 9.17 32.29
CA GLN A 74 20.27 8.03 31.45
C GLN A 74 19.35 7.16 32.31
N ASN A 75 18.09 7.01 31.89
CA ASN A 75 17.15 6.13 32.55
C ASN A 75 17.62 4.70 32.26
N PHE A 76 18.78 4.34 32.81
CA PHE A 76 19.03 2.97 33.15
C PHE A 76 18.03 2.70 34.27
N LEU A 77 16.89 2.11 33.91
CA LEU A 77 16.29 1.16 34.81
C LEU A 77 17.43 0.24 35.23
N HIS A 78 17.93 0.41 36.46
CA HIS A 78 18.90 -0.50 37.03
C HIS A 78 18.34 -1.91 36.82
N HIS A 79 19.15 -2.82 36.29
CA HIS A 79 18.75 -4.21 36.03
C HIS A 79 18.00 -4.81 37.23
N GLU A 80 18.43 -4.44 38.45
CA GLU A 80 17.79 -4.80 39.72
C GLU A 80 16.33 -4.32 39.88
N MET A 81 15.97 -3.13 39.38
CA MET A 81 14.58 -2.66 39.41
C MET A 81 13.72 -3.43 38.40
N VAL A 82 14.26 -3.80 37.25
CA VAL A 82 13.57 -4.64 36.26
C VAL A 82 13.36 -6.04 36.81
N ASP A 83 14.36 -6.59 37.49
CA ASP A 83 14.31 -7.93 38.07
C ASP A 83 13.37 -8.00 39.29
N LYS A 84 13.30 -6.94 40.10
CA LYS A 84 12.30 -6.81 41.18
C LYS A 84 10.86 -6.79 40.67
N HIS A 85 10.61 -6.26 39.48
CA HIS A 85 9.28 -6.28 38.86
C HIS A 85 8.99 -7.62 38.17
N ARG A 86 10.00 -8.34 37.66
CA ARG A 86 9.86 -9.73 37.18
C ARG A 86 9.52 -10.72 38.29
N ALA A 87 9.99 -10.49 39.51
CA ALA A 87 9.71 -11.33 40.67
C ALA A 87 8.45 -10.92 41.45
N SER A 88 7.59 -10.06 40.87
CA SER A 88 6.37 -9.63 41.54
C SER A 88 5.35 -10.79 41.60
N PRO A 89 4.72 -11.07 42.77
CA PRO A 89 3.76 -12.17 42.92
C PRO A 89 2.55 -12.09 41.98
N LEU A 90 2.27 -10.89 41.45
CA LEU A 90 1.22 -10.62 40.46
C LEU A 90 1.49 -11.25 39.08
N GLN A 91 2.73 -11.68 38.78
CA GLN A 91 3.08 -12.39 37.54
C GLN A 91 3.00 -13.92 37.64
N SER A 92 2.63 -14.48 38.80
CA SER A 92 2.54 -15.94 39.02
C SER A 92 1.54 -16.69 38.12
N GLY A 93 0.72 -15.97 37.35
CA GLY A 93 -0.18 -16.52 36.32
C GLY A 93 0.16 -16.13 34.88
N THR A 94 1.27 -15.44 34.64
CA THR A 94 1.76 -15.26 33.27
C THR A 94 2.60 -16.49 32.95
N GLU A 95 1.92 -17.60 32.64
CA GLU A 95 2.58 -18.75 32.05
C GLU A 95 3.47 -18.23 30.92
N GLN A 96 4.76 -18.61 30.98
CA GLN A 96 5.60 -18.55 29.81
C GLN A 96 4.84 -19.35 28.75
N VAL A 97 4.24 -18.65 27.79
CA VAL A 97 3.77 -19.28 26.56
C VAL A 97 5.03 -19.93 26.02
N SER A 98 5.17 -21.23 26.23
CA SER A 98 6.19 -22.03 25.58
C SER A 98 6.08 -21.66 24.12
N GLU A 99 7.16 -21.13 23.54
CA GLU A 99 7.27 -21.04 22.10
C GLU A 99 7.29 -22.48 21.61
N GLU A 100 6.10 -23.06 21.47
CA GLU A 100 5.92 -24.27 20.71
C GLU A 100 6.48 -23.94 19.35
N LYS A 101 7.63 -24.54 19.03
CA LYS A 101 8.16 -24.62 17.68
C LYS A 101 7.21 -25.51 16.88
N GLY A 102 5.97 -25.07 16.72
CA GLY A 102 5.04 -25.64 15.76
C GLY A 102 5.71 -25.57 14.39
N GLU A 103 5.47 -26.59 13.57
CA GLU A 103 5.94 -26.64 12.19
C GLU A 103 5.72 -25.27 11.52
N GLY A 104 6.82 -24.57 11.25
CA GLY A 104 6.77 -23.22 10.71
C GLY A 104 6.12 -23.23 9.34
N ALA A 105 5.39 -22.17 9.00
CA ALA A 105 4.85 -21.99 7.66
C ALA A 105 5.97 -22.14 6.61
N PRO A 106 5.69 -22.75 5.43
CA PRO A 106 6.65 -22.78 4.34
C PRO A 106 7.17 -21.37 4.03
N ARG A 107 8.46 -21.22 3.73
CA ARG A 107 9.07 -19.90 3.44
C ARG A 107 8.35 -19.16 2.29
N GLU A 108 7.80 -19.91 1.34
CA GLU A 108 7.10 -19.36 0.19
C GLU A 108 5.75 -18.70 0.55
N TYR A 109 5.21 -18.97 1.74
CA TYR A 109 3.89 -18.50 2.17
C TYR A 109 3.81 -16.96 2.24
N ARG A 110 4.95 -16.28 2.41
CA ARG A 110 5.08 -14.82 2.27
C ARG A 110 4.60 -14.30 0.91
N TYR A 111 4.89 -15.02 -0.17
CA TYR A 111 4.50 -14.62 -1.52
C TYR A 111 3.05 -14.97 -1.85
N VAL A 112 2.49 -15.97 -1.18
CA VAL A 112 1.08 -16.37 -1.33
C VAL A 112 0.16 -15.31 -0.72
N MET A 113 0.50 -14.84 0.49
CA MET A 113 -0.32 -13.90 1.27
C MET A 113 0.47 -12.67 1.77
N PRO A 114 1.02 -11.85 0.86
CA PRO A 114 1.81 -10.67 1.21
C PRO A 114 1.06 -9.62 2.04
N GLU A 115 -0.28 -9.60 2.01
CA GLU A 115 -1.09 -8.62 2.73
C GLU A 115 -1.05 -8.78 4.26
N PHE A 116 -0.68 -9.96 4.77
CA PHE A 116 -0.54 -10.19 6.21
C PHE A 116 0.75 -9.63 6.79
N LEU A 117 1.72 -9.32 5.93
CA LEU A 117 2.94 -8.67 6.37
C LEU A 117 2.64 -7.25 6.85
N PRO A 118 3.31 -6.78 7.90
CA PRO A 118 3.18 -5.41 8.35
C PRO A 118 3.77 -4.41 7.35
N ASN A 119 3.42 -3.13 7.51
CA ASN A 119 4.10 -2.07 6.79
C ASN A 119 5.54 -1.94 7.34
N PRO A 120 6.58 -2.00 6.49
CA PRO A 120 7.95 -1.82 6.95
C PRO A 120 8.24 -0.38 7.44
N ASP A 121 7.43 0.61 7.04
CA ASP A 121 7.55 1.99 7.54
C ASP A 121 7.16 2.08 9.02
N PHE A 122 8.17 2.15 9.89
CA PHE A 122 8.00 2.19 11.35
C PHE A 122 7.25 3.42 11.88
N GLN A 123 7.17 4.51 11.11
CA GLN A 123 6.60 5.79 11.58
C GLN A 123 5.11 5.71 11.94
N TYR A 124 4.37 4.86 11.22
CA TYR A 124 2.91 4.73 11.35
C TYR A 124 2.49 3.34 11.82
N ARG A 125 3.42 2.61 12.43
CA ARG A 125 3.27 1.18 12.73
C ARG A 125 2.75 0.97 14.15
N ASP A 126 1.63 0.28 14.28
CA ASP A 126 1.07 -0.15 15.58
C ASP A 126 0.83 -1.67 15.58
N LYS A 127 1.56 -2.37 16.45
CA LYS A 127 1.48 -3.84 16.59
C LYS A 127 0.11 -4.32 17.05
N VAL A 128 -0.58 -3.54 17.88
CA VAL A 128 -1.90 -3.89 18.42
C VAL A 128 -2.95 -3.81 17.31
N LEU A 129 -2.89 -2.75 16.50
CA LEU A 129 -3.72 -2.60 15.31
C LEU A 129 -3.48 -3.74 14.31
N GLU A 130 -2.23 -4.01 13.96
CA GLU A 130 -1.87 -5.10 13.02
C GLU A 130 -2.41 -6.46 13.47
N LYS A 131 -2.34 -6.77 14.77
CA LYS A 131 -2.88 -8.00 15.33
C LYS A 131 -4.40 -8.05 15.25
N MET A 132 -5.09 -6.94 15.50
CA MET A 132 -6.54 -6.86 15.34
C MET A 132 -6.97 -7.02 13.88
N GLU A 133 -6.32 -6.31 12.95
CA GLU A 133 -6.57 -6.43 11.52
C GLU A 133 -6.35 -7.85 11.02
N ARG A 134 -5.28 -8.52 11.47
CA ARG A 134 -5.02 -9.93 11.14
C ARG A 134 -6.14 -10.86 11.56
N ARG A 135 -6.63 -10.70 12.80
CA ARG A 135 -7.76 -11.49 13.30
C ARG A 135 -9.01 -11.27 12.46
N ASP A 136 -9.29 -10.03 12.06
CA ASP A 136 -10.45 -9.71 11.23
C ASP A 136 -10.31 -10.24 9.79
N MET A 137 -9.11 -10.16 9.21
CA MET A 137 -8.80 -10.78 7.91
C MET A 137 -9.05 -12.29 7.92
N LEU A 138 -8.57 -12.98 8.97
CA LEU A 138 -8.76 -14.43 9.14
C LEU A 138 -10.24 -14.80 9.33
N ARG A 139 -10.98 -14.02 10.13
CA ARG A 139 -12.45 -14.18 10.26
C ARG A 139 -13.15 -14.01 8.92
N ARG A 140 -12.77 -12.99 8.13
CA ARG A 140 -13.35 -12.77 6.81
C ARG A 140 -13.02 -13.92 5.85
N ARG A 141 -11.79 -14.44 5.88
CA ARG A 141 -11.36 -15.65 5.14
C ARG A 141 -12.10 -16.91 5.60
N ALA A 142 -12.59 -17.01 6.84
CA ALA A 142 -13.44 -18.13 7.22
C ALA A 142 -14.76 -18.14 6.42
N VAL A 143 -15.27 -16.97 6.08
CA VAL A 143 -16.54 -16.78 5.33
C VAL A 143 -16.34 -16.85 3.82
N ILE A 144 -15.35 -16.15 3.25
CA ILE A 144 -15.06 -16.13 1.81
C ILE A 144 -13.80 -16.89 1.45
N ASP A 145 -13.87 -17.67 0.38
CA ASP A 145 -12.72 -18.40 -0.15
C ASP A 145 -11.83 -17.47 -0.98
N ILE A 146 -10.66 -17.12 -0.43
CA ILE A 146 -9.66 -16.28 -1.09
C ILE A 146 -8.49 -17.20 -1.48
N PRO A 147 -8.43 -17.63 -2.75
CA PRO A 147 -7.40 -18.54 -3.23
C PRO A 147 -6.02 -17.86 -3.30
N GLU A 148 -4.98 -18.67 -3.50
CA GLU A 148 -3.66 -18.20 -3.89
C GLU A 148 -3.68 -17.64 -5.32
N PHE A 149 -3.11 -16.46 -5.52
CA PHE A 149 -2.92 -15.87 -6.84
C PHE A 149 -1.74 -14.90 -6.85
N TYR A 150 -1.18 -14.67 -8.03
CA TYR A 150 -0.06 -13.75 -8.24
C TYR A 150 -0.39 -12.71 -9.30
N VAL A 151 0.47 -11.71 -9.41
CA VAL A 151 0.42 -10.80 -10.55
C VAL A 151 0.71 -11.58 -11.83
N GLY A 152 -0.18 -11.43 -12.81
CA GLY A 152 -0.22 -12.23 -14.03
C GLY A 152 -1.25 -13.37 -14.04
N SER A 153 -1.81 -13.74 -12.89
CA SER A 153 -2.88 -14.76 -12.84
C SER A 153 -4.18 -14.24 -13.43
N ILE A 154 -4.95 -15.11 -14.08
CA ILE A 154 -6.28 -14.79 -14.64
C ILE A 154 -7.33 -15.20 -13.63
N MET A 155 -8.23 -14.28 -13.29
CA MET A 155 -9.19 -14.44 -12.21
C MET A 155 -10.59 -13.98 -12.62
N ALA A 156 -11.60 -14.56 -12.00
CA ALA A 156 -12.99 -14.14 -12.05
C ALA A 156 -13.43 -13.70 -10.65
N VAL A 157 -13.89 -12.46 -10.52
CA VAL A 157 -14.41 -11.92 -9.25
C VAL A 157 -15.89 -11.67 -9.41
N THR A 158 -16.68 -12.17 -8.46
CA THR A 158 -18.11 -11.91 -8.38
C THR A 158 -18.40 -10.99 -7.20
N VAL A 159 -19.02 -9.85 -7.48
CA VAL A 159 -19.36 -8.81 -6.49
C VAL A 159 -20.86 -8.60 -6.46
N SER A 160 -21.41 -8.28 -5.29
CA SER A 160 -22.77 -7.80 -5.11
C SER A 160 -22.88 -6.36 -5.60
N ASP A 161 -23.72 -6.12 -6.60
CA ASP A 161 -23.99 -4.79 -7.14
C ASP A 161 -25.51 -4.58 -7.19
N PRO A 162 -26.08 -3.67 -6.38
CA PRO A 162 -27.53 -3.45 -6.35
C PRO A 162 -28.09 -2.90 -7.66
N TYR A 163 -27.26 -2.30 -8.52
CA TYR A 163 -27.69 -1.71 -9.79
C TYR A 163 -27.58 -2.70 -10.97
N SER A 164 -26.90 -3.84 -10.78
CA SER A 164 -26.85 -4.91 -11.77
C SER A 164 -28.19 -5.65 -11.85
N SER A 165 -28.61 -6.06 -13.05
CA SER A 165 -29.86 -6.80 -13.29
C SER A 165 -29.97 -8.07 -12.42
N GLY A 166 -28.86 -8.77 -12.22
CA GLY A 166 -28.77 -9.97 -11.39
C GLY A 166 -28.38 -9.73 -9.93
N LYS A 167 -28.33 -8.47 -9.48
CA LYS A 167 -27.76 -8.01 -8.18
C LYS A 167 -26.30 -8.42 -7.94
N THR A 168 -25.68 -9.07 -8.91
CA THR A 168 -24.34 -9.59 -8.88
C THR A 168 -23.68 -9.25 -10.20
N ASN A 169 -22.38 -8.98 -10.16
CA ASN A 169 -21.58 -8.66 -11.32
C ASN A 169 -20.33 -9.53 -11.27
N ARG A 170 -20.06 -10.23 -12.38
CA ARG A 170 -18.88 -11.07 -12.54
C ARG A 170 -17.93 -10.42 -13.54
N PHE A 171 -16.71 -10.14 -13.11
CA PHE A 171 -15.67 -9.61 -13.96
C PHE A 171 -14.51 -10.61 -14.07
N VAL A 172 -14.04 -10.85 -15.29
CA VAL A 172 -12.89 -11.71 -15.58
C VAL A 172 -11.76 -10.85 -16.13
N GLY A 173 -10.54 -11.08 -15.67
CA GLY A 173 -9.37 -10.37 -16.16
C GLY A 173 -8.05 -10.89 -15.59
N ILE A 174 -6.95 -10.34 -16.12
CA ILE A 174 -5.61 -10.58 -15.59
C ILE A 174 -5.34 -9.65 -14.40
N CYS A 175 -4.76 -10.19 -13.34
CA CYS A 175 -4.26 -9.40 -12.21
C CYS A 175 -3.00 -8.63 -12.64
N ILE A 176 -3.07 -7.30 -12.73
CA ILE A 176 -1.93 -6.46 -13.16
C ILE A 176 -1.14 -5.90 -11.98
N ASP A 177 -1.77 -5.77 -10.82
CA ASP A 177 -1.16 -5.24 -9.60
C ASP A 177 -1.86 -5.86 -8.39
N ARG A 178 -1.08 -6.10 -7.35
CA ARG A 178 -1.54 -6.58 -6.05
C ARG A 178 -0.77 -5.82 -4.98
N GLY A 179 -1.50 -5.06 -4.18
CA GLY A 179 -0.90 -4.12 -3.24
C GLY A 179 -1.69 -3.98 -1.95
N GLY A 180 -1.29 -2.99 -1.17
CA GLY A 180 -1.86 -2.76 0.15
C GLY A 180 -1.37 -3.77 1.21
N ARG A 181 -1.83 -3.56 2.44
CA ARG A 181 -1.55 -4.38 3.63
C ARG A 181 -2.79 -4.40 4.51
N GLY A 182 -2.91 -5.42 5.35
CA GLY A 182 -4.05 -5.56 6.26
C GLY A 182 -5.39 -5.61 5.50
N LEU A 183 -6.41 -4.98 6.08
CA LEU A 183 -7.75 -4.94 5.50
C LEU A 183 -7.82 -4.13 4.19
N LYS A 184 -6.86 -3.24 3.94
CA LYS A 184 -6.78 -2.39 2.74
C LYS A 184 -6.03 -3.06 1.58
N ALA A 185 -5.82 -4.37 1.65
CA ALA A 185 -5.23 -5.13 0.55
C ALA A 185 -6.13 -5.05 -0.69
N TYR A 186 -5.54 -4.77 -1.84
CA TYR A 186 -6.24 -4.63 -3.10
C TYR A 186 -5.53 -5.37 -4.22
N PHE A 187 -6.26 -5.62 -5.30
CA PHE A 187 -5.71 -6.09 -6.56
C PHE A 187 -6.48 -5.46 -7.72
N VAL A 188 -5.80 -5.29 -8.85
CA VAL A 188 -6.37 -4.67 -10.05
C VAL A 188 -6.50 -5.71 -11.14
N LEU A 189 -7.73 -5.91 -11.63
CA LEU A 189 -7.99 -6.76 -12.78
C LEU A 189 -8.12 -5.91 -14.04
N ARG A 190 -7.49 -6.36 -15.12
CA ARG A 190 -7.59 -5.77 -16.45
C ARG A 190 -8.19 -6.76 -17.43
N ASN A 191 -9.12 -6.32 -18.26
CA ASN A 191 -9.60 -7.06 -19.42
C ASN A 191 -9.99 -6.09 -20.55
N VAL A 192 -10.06 -6.60 -21.77
CA VAL A 192 -10.59 -5.86 -22.92
C VAL A 192 -12.01 -6.35 -23.21
N VAL A 193 -12.98 -5.45 -23.10
CA VAL A 193 -14.40 -5.73 -23.31
C VAL A 193 -14.87 -4.89 -24.48
N ASP A 194 -15.38 -5.53 -25.54
CA ASP A 194 -15.83 -4.84 -26.75
C ASP A 194 -14.80 -3.87 -27.35
N GLY A 195 -13.51 -4.25 -27.29
CA GLY A 195 -12.40 -3.44 -27.77
C GLY A 195 -11.95 -2.30 -26.84
N LEU A 196 -12.60 -2.14 -25.68
CA LEU A 196 -12.26 -1.14 -24.66
C LEU A 196 -11.52 -1.81 -23.49
N GLY A 197 -10.37 -1.24 -23.11
CA GLY A 197 -9.63 -1.69 -21.93
C GLY A 197 -10.33 -1.24 -20.65
N VAL A 198 -10.80 -2.20 -19.85
CA VAL A 198 -11.45 -1.97 -18.56
C VAL A 198 -10.54 -2.46 -17.45
N GLU A 199 -10.37 -1.62 -16.43
CA GLU A 199 -9.64 -1.94 -15.21
C GLU A 199 -10.57 -1.77 -14.01
N VAL A 200 -10.59 -2.77 -13.13
CA VAL A 200 -11.37 -2.74 -11.89
C VAL A 200 -10.46 -3.08 -10.73
N MET A 201 -10.37 -2.16 -9.77
CA MET A 201 -9.68 -2.37 -8.51
C MET A 201 -10.64 -2.99 -7.50
N TYR A 202 -10.27 -4.13 -6.95
CA TYR A 202 -11.01 -4.81 -5.90
C TYR A 202 -10.24 -4.77 -4.60
N GLU A 203 -10.94 -4.44 -3.51
CA GLU A 203 -10.47 -4.65 -2.15
C GLU A 203 -10.71 -6.12 -1.76
N MET A 204 -9.66 -6.81 -1.32
CA MET A 204 -9.68 -8.26 -1.08
C MET A 204 -10.67 -8.66 0.01
N TYR A 205 -10.83 -7.84 1.05
CA TYR A 205 -11.65 -8.14 2.23
C TYR A 205 -13.02 -7.44 2.21
N ASN A 206 -13.39 -6.80 1.11
CA ASN A 206 -14.65 -6.07 1.02
C ASN A 206 -15.86 -7.01 1.20
N PRO A 207 -16.88 -6.63 1.99
CA PRO A 207 -18.08 -7.44 2.20
C PRO A 207 -18.91 -7.67 0.94
N THR A 208 -18.82 -6.79 -0.07
CA THR A 208 -19.57 -6.94 -1.34
C THR A 208 -19.04 -8.08 -2.19
N VAL A 209 -17.79 -8.50 -1.99
CA VAL A 209 -17.18 -9.62 -2.73
C VAL A 209 -17.81 -10.93 -2.27
N HIS A 210 -18.41 -11.66 -3.21
CA HIS A 210 -19.04 -12.95 -2.98
C HIS A 210 -18.07 -14.11 -3.20
N SER A 211 -17.35 -14.11 -4.33
CA SER A 211 -16.38 -15.16 -4.63
C SER A 211 -15.24 -14.64 -5.50
N ILE A 212 -14.05 -15.19 -5.25
CA ILE A 212 -12.85 -14.96 -6.03
C ILE A 212 -12.42 -16.33 -6.58
N GLN A 213 -12.45 -16.48 -7.89
CA GLN A 213 -12.07 -17.72 -8.57
C GLN A 213 -10.82 -17.47 -9.41
N VAL A 214 -9.81 -18.32 -9.26
CA VAL A 214 -8.63 -18.29 -10.11
C VAL A 214 -8.88 -19.20 -11.30
N LEU A 215 -8.87 -18.62 -12.50
CA LEU A 215 -9.07 -19.34 -13.75
C LEU A 215 -7.76 -19.93 -14.28
N ARG A 216 -6.67 -19.15 -14.20
CA ARG A 216 -5.33 -19.62 -14.55
C ARG A 216 -4.33 -19.05 -13.56
N LEU A 217 -3.68 -19.95 -12.80
CA LEU A 217 -2.63 -19.59 -11.87
C LEU A 217 -1.30 -19.53 -12.63
N GLU A 218 -0.75 -18.34 -12.80
CA GLU A 218 0.56 -18.10 -13.40
C GLU A 218 1.24 -16.89 -12.77
N LYS A 219 2.57 -16.89 -12.78
CA LYS A 219 3.42 -15.75 -12.41
C LYS A 219 3.95 -15.08 -13.67
N ARG A 220 4.23 -13.78 -13.60
CA ARG A 220 4.99 -13.04 -14.61
C ARG A 220 6.37 -12.67 -14.07
N LEU A 221 7.23 -12.15 -14.94
CA LEU A 221 8.60 -11.75 -14.59
C LEU A 221 8.65 -10.46 -13.75
N ASP A 222 7.62 -9.62 -13.88
CA ASP A 222 7.51 -8.33 -13.21
C ASP A 222 6.38 -8.38 -12.17
N ASP A 223 6.55 -7.65 -11.07
CA ASP A 223 5.57 -7.56 -9.99
C ASP A 223 4.38 -6.65 -10.33
N GLN A 224 4.50 -5.80 -11.36
CA GLN A 224 3.44 -4.91 -11.83
C GLN A 224 3.39 -4.88 -13.36
N LEU A 225 2.19 -5.03 -13.92
CA LEU A 225 1.95 -5.18 -15.36
C LEU A 225 1.24 -3.97 -15.98
N TYR A 226 1.44 -2.77 -15.43
CA TYR A 226 0.83 -1.54 -15.94
C TYR A 226 1.20 -1.22 -17.39
N TYR A 227 2.32 -1.76 -17.89
CA TYR A 227 2.71 -1.63 -19.30
C TYR A 227 1.72 -2.29 -20.27
N LEU A 228 0.85 -3.20 -19.81
CA LEU A 228 -0.23 -3.78 -20.62
C LEU A 228 -1.24 -2.74 -21.13
N ARG A 229 -1.29 -1.54 -20.52
CA ARG A 229 -2.07 -0.40 -21.03
C ARG A 229 -1.54 0.12 -22.37
N ASN A 230 -0.24 -0.02 -22.62
CA ASN A 230 0.43 0.43 -23.84
C ASN A 230 0.84 -0.73 -24.76
N ALA A 231 0.46 -1.95 -24.43
CA ALA A 231 0.64 -3.12 -25.27
C ALA A 231 -0.54 -3.33 -26.24
N PRO A 232 -0.37 -4.13 -27.30
CA PRO A 232 -1.47 -4.64 -28.10
C PRO A 232 -2.55 -5.29 -27.23
N LEU A 233 -3.82 -5.11 -27.62
CA LEU A 233 -4.97 -5.58 -26.84
C LEU A 233 -4.97 -7.10 -26.65
N GLU A 234 -4.35 -7.85 -27.56
CA GLU A 234 -4.22 -9.32 -27.51
C GLU A 234 -3.71 -9.82 -26.15
N HIS A 235 -2.72 -9.14 -25.56
CA HIS A 235 -2.14 -9.54 -24.28
C HIS A 235 -3.05 -9.26 -23.06
N SER A 236 -4.08 -8.41 -23.23
CA SER A 236 -5.04 -8.04 -22.20
C SER A 236 -6.44 -8.62 -22.43
N THR A 237 -6.67 -9.31 -23.55
CA THR A 237 -8.00 -9.81 -23.94
C THR A 237 -8.18 -11.23 -23.43
N PHE A 238 -9.17 -11.43 -22.55
CA PHE A 238 -9.51 -12.73 -21.99
C PHE A 238 -11.01 -12.99 -22.12
N SER A 239 -11.36 -14.24 -22.43
CA SER A 239 -12.77 -14.66 -22.51
C SER A 239 -13.42 -14.69 -21.12
N PHE A 240 -14.64 -14.18 -21.01
CA PHE A 240 -15.44 -14.22 -19.78
C PHE A 240 -15.85 -15.64 -19.38
N ASP A 241 -16.01 -16.53 -20.36
CA ASP A 241 -16.45 -17.92 -20.17
C ASP A 241 -15.28 -18.89 -20.03
N MET A 242 -14.07 -18.37 -19.81
CA MET A 242 -12.87 -19.17 -19.58
C MET A 242 -13.05 -20.10 -18.38
N GLN A 243 -12.77 -21.39 -18.59
CA GLN A 243 -12.88 -22.40 -17.54
C GLN A 243 -11.61 -22.44 -16.68
N PRO A 244 -11.74 -22.77 -15.38
CA PRO A 244 -10.59 -22.81 -14.47
C PRO A 244 -9.68 -24.02 -14.76
N VAL A 245 -8.41 -23.74 -15.00
CA VAL A 245 -7.33 -24.72 -15.15
C VAL A 245 -6.81 -25.07 -13.76
N THR A 246 -7.06 -26.29 -13.32
CA THR A 246 -6.60 -26.77 -12.00
C THR A 246 -5.17 -27.30 -12.11
N LEU A 247 -4.26 -26.77 -11.30
CA LEU A 247 -2.90 -27.30 -11.18
C LEU A 247 -2.85 -28.43 -10.14
N PRO A 248 -2.07 -29.50 -10.37
CA PRO A 248 -1.80 -30.51 -9.35
C PRO A 248 -1.01 -29.89 -8.19
N ARG A 249 -1.23 -30.40 -6.97
CA ARG A 249 -0.73 -29.76 -5.73
C ARG A 249 0.80 -29.72 -5.60
N ASP A 250 1.50 -30.68 -6.19
CA ASP A 250 2.95 -30.85 -6.01
C ASP A 250 3.78 -30.06 -7.03
N VAL A 251 3.13 -29.43 -8.01
CA VAL A 251 3.82 -28.70 -9.07
C VAL A 251 3.91 -27.22 -8.68
N PRO A 252 5.12 -26.62 -8.72
CA PRO A 252 5.27 -25.19 -8.43
C PRO A 252 4.53 -24.35 -9.47
N VAL A 253 4.09 -23.16 -9.06
CA VAL A 253 3.34 -22.26 -9.94
C VAL A 253 4.21 -21.87 -11.17
N PRO A 254 3.71 -22.08 -12.40
CA PRO A 254 4.48 -21.79 -13.60
C PRO A 254 4.73 -20.27 -13.76
N VAL A 255 5.96 -19.92 -14.13
CA VAL A 255 6.36 -18.54 -14.46
C VAL A 255 6.31 -18.37 -15.97
N ASN A 256 5.43 -17.48 -16.43
CA ASN A 256 5.29 -17.12 -17.81
C ASN A 256 6.34 -16.07 -18.21
N THR A 257 7.32 -16.49 -19.03
CA THR A 257 8.45 -15.68 -19.50
C THR A 257 8.18 -14.91 -20.79
N THR A 258 6.94 -14.92 -21.28
CA THR A 258 6.55 -14.22 -22.52
C THR A 258 6.85 -12.73 -22.41
N LYS A 259 7.61 -12.22 -23.38
CA LYS A 259 7.90 -10.78 -23.50
C LYS A 259 6.85 -10.10 -24.35
N VAL A 260 6.36 -8.96 -23.90
CA VAL A 260 5.31 -8.18 -24.54
C VAL A 260 5.92 -7.09 -25.40
N LYS A 261 5.51 -7.00 -26.66
CA LYS A 261 5.85 -5.89 -27.56
C LYS A 261 4.93 -4.71 -27.26
N LEU A 262 5.46 -3.50 -27.07
CA LEU A 262 4.62 -2.30 -26.89
C LEU A 262 4.17 -1.71 -28.22
N ASN A 263 3.03 -1.01 -28.19
CA ASN A 263 2.58 -0.15 -29.27
C ASN A 263 3.57 1.01 -29.49
N PRO A 264 3.55 1.68 -30.65
CA PRO A 264 4.31 2.92 -30.81
C PRO A 264 3.88 3.98 -29.79
N LYS A 265 4.80 4.90 -29.48
CA LYS A 265 4.56 6.05 -28.59
C LYS A 265 3.41 6.93 -29.13
N PRO A 266 2.70 7.70 -28.28
CA PRO A 266 2.98 8.00 -26.86
C PRO A 266 2.51 6.92 -25.87
N TRP A 267 3.29 6.72 -24.81
CA TRP A 267 2.96 5.85 -23.67
C TRP A 267 2.57 6.68 -22.44
N GLU A 268 1.89 6.05 -21.49
CA GLU A 268 1.50 6.70 -20.23
C GLU A 268 2.73 7.01 -19.36
N TYR A 269 3.65 6.05 -19.31
CA TYR A 269 4.90 6.17 -18.55
C TYR A 269 6.12 6.00 -19.45
N ARG A 270 7.24 6.53 -18.97
CA ARG A 270 8.57 6.31 -19.56
C ARG A 270 9.10 4.93 -19.16
N TRP A 271 8.50 3.89 -19.72
CA TRP A 271 8.80 2.49 -19.44
C TRP A 271 10.28 2.14 -19.60
N GLU A 272 11.00 2.86 -20.47
CA GLU A 272 12.44 2.67 -20.67
C GLU A 272 13.29 2.94 -19.43
N ARG A 273 12.75 3.63 -18.43
CA ARG A 273 13.43 3.95 -17.16
C ARG A 273 13.22 2.88 -16.09
N PHE A 274 12.20 2.04 -16.26
CA PHE A 274 11.89 0.97 -15.32
C PHE A 274 12.69 -0.27 -15.72
N ASN A 275 13.25 -0.98 -14.73
CA ASN A 275 14.00 -2.21 -14.96
C ASN A 275 13.06 -3.42 -15.18
N LEU A 276 12.19 -3.33 -16.19
CA LEU A 276 11.17 -4.33 -16.51
C LEU A 276 11.76 -5.46 -17.36
N LYS A 277 11.42 -6.70 -17.02
CA LYS A 277 11.90 -7.92 -17.67
C LYS A 277 10.89 -8.51 -18.66
N GLY A 278 9.60 -8.21 -18.47
CA GLY A 278 8.48 -8.75 -19.25
C GLY A 278 8.16 -8.00 -20.54
N ILE A 279 8.92 -6.97 -20.91
CA ILE A 279 8.76 -6.22 -22.16
C ILE A 279 9.89 -6.57 -23.13
N GLU A 280 9.59 -6.60 -24.42
CA GLU A 280 10.64 -6.64 -25.45
C GLU A 280 11.55 -5.40 -25.36
N PRO A 281 12.85 -5.53 -25.69
CA PRO A 281 13.76 -4.39 -25.71
C PRO A 281 13.22 -3.24 -26.56
N LEU A 282 13.07 -2.08 -25.92
CA LEU A 282 12.50 -0.89 -26.57
C LEU A 282 13.52 -0.28 -27.54
N PRO A 283 13.07 0.33 -28.66
CA PRO A 283 13.95 1.09 -29.52
C PRO A 283 14.40 2.38 -28.80
N LEU A 284 15.62 2.39 -28.28
CA LEU A 284 16.20 3.52 -27.56
C LEU A 284 16.93 4.47 -28.52
N THR A 285 16.72 5.77 -28.30
CA THR A 285 17.53 6.82 -28.94
C THR A 285 18.68 7.21 -28.00
N PRO A 286 19.80 7.77 -28.50
CA PRO A 286 20.92 8.20 -27.63
C PRO A 286 20.49 9.18 -26.52
N LYS A 287 19.50 10.02 -26.80
CA LYS A 287 18.90 10.93 -25.80
C LYS A 287 18.17 10.17 -24.69
N MET A 288 17.46 9.09 -25.03
CA MET A 288 16.78 8.25 -24.04
C MET A 288 17.78 7.50 -23.18
N GLU A 289 18.82 6.92 -23.78
CA GLU A 289 19.88 6.23 -23.04
C GLU A 289 20.57 7.16 -22.03
N LYS A 290 20.85 8.41 -22.42
CA LYS A 290 21.36 9.43 -21.50
C LYS A 290 20.38 9.64 -20.34
N GLY A 291 19.09 9.76 -20.63
CA GLY A 291 18.06 9.92 -19.61
C GLY A 291 17.92 8.70 -18.68
N ILE A 292 18.11 7.48 -19.18
CA ILE A 292 18.15 6.26 -18.35
C ILE A 292 19.33 6.34 -17.40
N LYS A 293 20.53 6.67 -17.90
CA LYS A 293 21.75 6.82 -17.08
C LYS A 293 21.60 7.90 -16.02
N GLU A 294 20.98 9.04 -16.34
CA GLU A 294 20.73 10.14 -15.39
C GLU A 294 19.77 9.76 -14.26
N HIS A 295 18.78 8.89 -14.54
CA HIS A 295 17.79 8.45 -13.56
C HIS A 295 18.16 7.13 -12.86
N ALA A 296 19.16 6.41 -13.36
CA ALA A 296 19.62 5.18 -12.74
C ALA A 296 20.19 5.48 -11.35
N LYS A 297 19.83 4.65 -10.38
CA LYS A 297 20.28 4.77 -8.99
C LYS A 297 21.00 3.50 -8.55
N PRO A 298 22.19 3.21 -9.10
CA PRO A 298 22.91 1.98 -8.78
C PRO A 298 23.27 1.86 -7.30
N TRP A 299 23.33 2.97 -6.55
CA TRP A 299 23.61 2.95 -5.12
C TRP A 299 22.46 2.37 -4.27
N GLU A 300 21.21 2.35 -4.76
CA GLU A 300 20.07 1.78 -4.01
C GLU A 300 20.27 0.26 -3.78
N ASP A 301 20.91 -0.45 -4.72
CA ASP A 301 21.24 -1.87 -4.58
C ASP A 301 22.25 -2.15 -3.45
N TYR A 302 23.06 -1.15 -3.09
CA TYR A 302 24.07 -1.23 -2.04
C TYR A 302 23.64 -0.52 -0.74
N ASP A 303 22.50 0.16 -0.73
CA ASP A 303 21.97 0.85 0.45
C ASP A 303 21.31 -0.15 1.40
N LEU A 304 22.11 -0.67 2.35
CA LEU A 304 21.65 -1.60 3.38
C LEU A 304 20.57 -1.00 4.28
N MET A 305 20.59 0.32 4.50
CA MET A 305 19.58 1.00 5.33
C MET A 305 18.26 1.12 4.60
N LEU A 306 18.30 1.39 3.28
CA LEU A 306 17.10 1.34 2.45
C LEU A 306 16.49 -0.06 2.44
N LYS A 307 17.31 -1.11 2.25
CA LYS A 307 16.84 -2.51 2.33
C LYS A 307 16.20 -2.80 3.67
N TYR A 308 16.88 -2.49 4.78
CA TYR A 308 16.35 -2.68 6.13
C TYR A 308 15.00 -1.97 6.34
N ARG A 309 14.84 -0.74 5.83
CA ARG A 309 13.58 0.02 5.93
C ARG A 309 12.46 -0.49 5.02
N GLN A 310 12.77 -1.26 3.98
CA GLN A 310 11.78 -1.83 3.06
C GLN A 310 11.39 -3.26 3.43
N THR A 311 12.23 -3.96 4.20
CA THR A 311 12.00 -5.34 4.62
C THR A 311 11.41 -5.41 6.02
N VAL A 312 10.48 -6.33 6.21
CA VAL A 312 10.03 -6.75 7.55
C VAL A 312 11.09 -7.65 8.16
N ASN A 313 11.29 -7.55 9.48
CA ASN A 313 12.22 -8.44 10.18
C ASN A 313 11.83 -9.92 10.00
N GLU A 314 12.80 -10.78 9.72
CA GLU A 314 12.57 -12.19 9.35
C GLU A 314 11.89 -12.99 10.47
N ASP A 315 12.25 -12.74 11.72
CA ASP A 315 11.65 -13.42 12.89
C ASP A 315 10.17 -13.05 13.05
N GLU A 316 9.86 -11.78 12.83
CA GLU A 316 8.50 -11.26 12.90
C GLU A 316 7.66 -11.80 11.74
N GLU A 317 8.21 -11.79 10.53
CA GLU A 317 7.59 -12.44 9.38
C GLU A 317 7.27 -13.91 9.67
N ARG A 318 8.25 -14.67 10.18
CA ARG A 318 8.07 -16.10 10.45
C ARG A 318 6.99 -16.34 11.49
N SER A 319 6.97 -15.56 12.55
CA SER A 319 5.93 -15.63 13.59
C SER A 319 4.54 -15.34 13.02
N ILE A 320 4.41 -14.26 12.25
CA ILE A 320 3.14 -13.87 11.61
C ILE A 320 2.66 -14.93 10.62
N MET A 321 3.56 -15.41 9.76
CA MET A 321 3.21 -16.40 8.74
C MET A 321 2.88 -17.76 9.35
N ALA A 322 3.54 -18.16 10.44
CA ALA A 322 3.18 -19.36 11.19
C ALA A 322 1.76 -19.27 11.77
N GLU A 323 1.41 -18.13 12.40
CA GLU A 323 0.05 -17.88 12.92
C GLU A 323 -1.00 -17.98 11.79
N VAL A 324 -0.76 -17.30 10.67
CA VAL A 324 -1.68 -17.28 9.52
C VAL A 324 -1.82 -18.67 8.88
N TYR A 325 -0.72 -19.41 8.75
CA TYR A 325 -0.72 -20.75 8.17
C TYR A 325 -1.51 -21.76 9.01
N GLN A 326 -1.31 -21.75 10.33
CA GLN A 326 -2.07 -22.60 11.25
C GLN A 326 -3.57 -22.29 11.17
N GLU A 327 -3.94 -21.02 11.19
CA GLU A 327 -5.35 -20.63 11.18
C GLU A 327 -6.02 -20.91 9.82
N ASN A 328 -5.35 -20.65 8.69
CA ASN A 328 -5.88 -21.03 7.38
C ASN A 328 -6.03 -22.56 7.24
N THR A 329 -5.09 -23.34 7.76
CA THR A 329 -5.19 -24.80 7.73
C THR A 329 -6.43 -25.28 8.50
N ARG A 330 -6.74 -24.65 9.64
CA ARG A 330 -7.98 -24.91 10.40
C ARG A 330 -9.23 -24.52 9.62
N ILE A 331 -9.24 -23.33 9.00
CA ILE A 331 -10.35 -22.85 8.16
C ILE A 331 -10.60 -23.83 7.00
N ASP A 332 -9.56 -24.25 6.30
CA ASP A 332 -9.64 -25.16 5.17
C ASP A 332 -10.10 -26.56 5.57
N ALA A 333 -9.64 -27.07 6.72
CA ALA A 333 -10.14 -28.31 7.29
C ALA A 333 -11.64 -28.22 7.61
N GLY A 334 -12.08 -27.12 8.24
CA GLY A 334 -13.49 -26.86 8.53
C GLY A 334 -14.36 -26.82 7.27
N ARG A 335 -13.87 -26.18 6.21
CA ARG A 335 -14.53 -26.14 4.89
C ARG A 335 -14.64 -27.51 4.23
N LYS A 336 -13.57 -28.31 4.26
CA LYS A 336 -13.57 -29.68 3.73
C LYS A 336 -14.60 -30.54 4.44
N SER A 337 -14.67 -30.46 5.76
CA SER A 337 -15.68 -31.15 6.58
C SER A 337 -17.10 -30.72 6.21
N SER A 338 -17.37 -29.41 6.13
CA SER A 338 -18.67 -28.87 5.72
C SER A 338 -19.08 -29.31 4.32
N ARG A 339 -18.16 -29.27 3.34
CA ARG A 339 -18.39 -29.76 1.97
C ARG A 339 -18.68 -31.27 1.95
N ALA A 340 -17.98 -32.06 2.76
CA ALA A 340 -18.21 -33.50 2.87
C ALA A 340 -19.59 -33.82 3.46
N VAL A 341 -20.03 -33.07 4.50
CA VAL A 341 -21.37 -33.21 5.08
C VAL A 341 -22.46 -32.86 4.06
N LEU A 342 -22.29 -31.77 3.30
CA LEU A 342 -23.23 -31.40 2.24
C LEU A 342 -23.31 -32.46 1.12
N ARG A 343 -22.18 -33.07 0.75
CA ARG A 343 -22.15 -34.17 -0.23
C ARG A 343 -22.83 -35.44 0.26
N ARG A 344 -22.82 -35.73 1.56
CA ARG A 344 -23.51 -36.90 2.15
C ARG A 344 -25.02 -36.71 2.28
N LYS A 345 -25.50 -35.46 2.29
CA LYS A 345 -26.93 -35.11 2.38
C LYS A 345 -27.65 -35.05 1.02
N LYS A 346 -26.88 -34.94 -0.07
CA LYS A 346 -27.37 -35.13 -1.45
C LYS A 346 -27.28 -36.60 -1.80
#